data_AF-A0A3D2CG70-F1
#
_entry.id   AF-A0A3D2CG70-F1
#
_cell.length_a   1.000
_cell.length_b   1.000
_cell.length_c   1.000
_cell.angle_alpha   90.00
_cell.angle_beta   90.00
_cell.angle_gamma   90.00
#
_symmetry.space_group_name_H-M   'P 1'
#
loop_
_entity.id
_entity.type
_entity.pdbx_description
1 polymer ?
#
loop_
_entity_poly.entity_id
_entity_poly.type
_entity_poly.pdbx_seq_one_letter_code
_entity_poly.pdbx_strand_id
1 'polypeptide(L)'
;MNKLRTIRLALVCGLSASACVNDDNDISYGGEPVKASDNSDQYIPGGNIGGNVEGDGSLGGDGDGGSDGDTTDSTSTTEDVEGDPTYGSGLHSVIIQSTCVFAWDLEGPATDCSDCTYAFDVDLRFNSSLSDCSGGIDFSGVLAFRDGSAYLADDYVGQASYSSSEVRWATAGYISGAGGGFYAYDGYIVFE
;
A
#
# COMPACT_ATOMS: atom_id res chain seq x y z
N MET A 1 -9.96 -6.57 27.90
CA MET A 1 -10.14 -7.84 27.16
C MET A 1 -10.94 -7.51 25.90
N ASN A 2 -10.26 -7.14 24.83
CA ASN A 2 -10.88 -6.65 23.60
C ASN A 2 -11.14 -7.83 22.65
N LYS A 3 -12.41 -8.05 22.30
CA LYS A 3 -12.82 -9.02 21.29
C LYS A 3 -12.42 -8.48 19.91
N LEU A 4 -11.33 -9.01 19.35
CA LEU A 4 -11.05 -8.95 17.92
C LEU A 4 -12.24 -9.60 17.18
N ARG A 5 -13.02 -8.78 16.47
CA ARG A 5 -14.06 -9.26 15.56
C ARG A 5 -13.38 -9.53 14.22
N THR A 6 -13.10 -10.80 13.96
CA THR A 6 -12.70 -11.29 12.63
C THR A 6 -13.82 -10.96 11.64
N ILE A 7 -13.57 -9.99 10.75
CA ILE A 7 -14.45 -9.72 9.60
C ILE A 7 -14.22 -10.84 8.59
N ARG A 8 -15.23 -11.69 8.40
CA ARG A 8 -15.25 -12.74 7.39
C ARG A 8 -15.82 -12.15 6.11
N LEU A 9 -14.96 -11.86 5.14
CA LEU A 9 -15.35 -11.46 3.80
C LEU A 9 -15.92 -12.71 3.08
N ALA A 10 -17.24 -12.82 3.02
CA ALA A 10 -17.91 -13.87 2.27
C ALA A 10 -18.05 -13.42 0.81
N LEU A 11 -17.05 -13.75 -0.02
CA LEU A 11 -17.13 -13.57 -1.46
C LEU A 11 -18.15 -14.59 -2.02
N VAL A 12 -19.35 -14.12 -2.35
CA VAL A 12 -20.39 -14.97 -2.97
C VAL A 12 -20.03 -15.18 -4.44
N CYS A 13 -19.47 -16.35 -4.73
CA CYS A 13 -19.17 -16.84 -6.07
C CYS A 13 -20.41 -16.80 -6.99
N GLY A 14 -20.43 -15.85 -7.92
CA GLY A 14 -21.41 -15.76 -8.99
C GLY A 14 -20.74 -15.60 -10.35
N LEU A 15 -20.67 -16.71 -11.11
CA LEU A 15 -20.47 -16.80 -12.56
C LEU A 15 -19.07 -16.50 -13.14
N SER A 16 -18.19 -17.50 -13.13
CA SER A 16 -17.67 -18.19 -14.35
C SER A 16 -16.53 -19.14 -13.97
N ALA A 17 -16.50 -20.29 -14.62
CA ALA A 17 -15.77 -21.47 -14.18
C ALA A 17 -14.25 -21.36 -14.37
N SER A 18 -13.49 -21.20 -13.28
CA SER A 18 -12.31 -22.03 -12.93
C SER A 18 -11.47 -21.39 -11.81
N ALA A 19 -11.87 -21.63 -10.55
CA ALA A 19 -10.97 -21.78 -9.38
C ALA A 19 -11.83 -21.89 -8.10
N CYS A 20 -12.29 -23.10 -7.77
CA CYS A 20 -12.74 -23.41 -6.42
C CYS A 20 -11.54 -24.00 -5.68
N VAL A 21 -11.15 -23.43 -4.54
CA VAL A 21 -10.25 -24.08 -3.57
C VAL A 21 -11.10 -24.51 -2.37
N ASN A 22 -10.79 -25.72 -1.90
CA ASN A 22 -11.59 -26.64 -1.09
C ASN A 22 -12.03 -26.14 0.31
N ASP A 23 -13.01 -26.86 0.87
CA ASP A 23 -13.62 -26.75 2.22
C ASP A 23 -12.66 -26.81 3.44
N ASP A 24 -11.34 -26.81 3.23
CA ASP A 24 -10.37 -26.60 4.30
C ASP A 24 -10.00 -25.13 4.31
N ASN A 25 -10.49 -24.46 5.35
CA ASN A 25 -10.55 -23.03 5.59
C ASN A 25 -9.18 -22.35 5.82
N ASP A 26 -8.17 -22.70 5.03
CA ASP A 26 -6.93 -21.97 4.82
C ASP A 26 -7.03 -21.28 3.44
N ILE A 27 -7.43 -20.01 3.46
CA ILE A 27 -7.05 -19.12 2.37
C ILE A 27 -5.54 -18.95 2.52
N SER A 28 -4.80 -19.82 1.85
CA SER A 28 -3.39 -19.58 1.58
C SER A 28 -3.35 -18.27 0.81
N TYR A 29 -2.89 -17.20 1.46
CA TYR A 29 -2.38 -16.00 0.81
C TYR A 29 -1.14 -16.46 0.04
N GLY A 30 -1.41 -17.07 -1.12
CA GLY A 30 -0.49 -17.88 -1.89
C GLY A 30 0.40 -16.98 -2.73
N GLY A 31 1.50 -16.59 -2.11
CA GLY A 31 2.59 -15.80 -2.70
C GLY A 31 2.97 -14.74 -1.68
N GLU A 32 4.21 -14.77 -1.17
CA GLU A 32 4.74 -13.54 -0.56
C GLU A 32 4.50 -12.43 -1.59
N PRO A 33 3.94 -11.27 -1.20
CA PRO A 33 3.95 -10.12 -2.09
C PRO A 33 5.38 -9.98 -2.58
N VAL A 34 5.57 -9.99 -3.90
CA VAL A 34 6.89 -9.78 -4.52
C VAL A 34 7.41 -8.51 -3.86
N LYS A 35 8.41 -8.65 -2.98
CA LYS A 35 8.89 -7.50 -2.20
C LYS A 35 9.38 -6.50 -3.24
N ALA A 36 9.22 -5.20 -3.00
CA ALA A 36 9.75 -4.20 -3.93
C ALA A 36 11.26 -4.41 -4.21
N SER A 37 11.98 -5.05 -3.29
CA SER A 37 13.36 -5.53 -3.47
C SER A 37 13.52 -6.56 -4.59
N ASP A 38 12.55 -7.45 -4.78
CA ASP A 38 12.59 -8.52 -5.78
C ASP A 38 12.32 -8.00 -7.21
N ASN A 39 11.82 -6.76 -7.34
CA ASN A 39 11.62 -6.09 -8.62
C ASN A 39 12.71 -5.04 -8.93
N SER A 40 13.79 -4.99 -8.14
CA SER A 40 14.92 -4.09 -8.40
C SER A 40 15.90 -4.63 -9.47
N ASP A 41 15.76 -5.89 -9.87
CA ASP A 41 16.68 -6.56 -10.80
C ASP A 41 15.95 -7.08 -12.06
N GLN A 42 15.54 -6.18 -12.96
CA GLN A 42 15.54 -6.36 -14.45
C GLN A 42 14.56 -5.40 -15.16
N TYR A 43 14.86 -4.11 -15.11
CA TYR A 43 14.57 -3.27 -16.29
C TYR A 43 15.69 -2.24 -16.46
N ILE A 44 16.79 -2.65 -17.09
CA ILE A 44 17.79 -1.74 -17.67
C ILE A 44 17.51 -1.65 -19.17
N PRO A 45 16.84 -0.60 -19.66
CA PRO A 45 16.80 -0.34 -21.08
C PRO A 45 18.16 0.23 -21.50
N GLY A 46 19.06 -0.66 -21.94
CA GLY A 46 20.24 -0.30 -22.73
C GLY A 46 21.35 0.44 -22.00
N GLY A 47 22.36 -0.30 -21.55
CA GLY A 47 23.63 0.28 -21.09
C GLY A 47 24.69 -0.79 -20.92
N ASN A 48 25.58 -0.88 -21.90
CA ASN A 48 26.80 -1.68 -21.84
C ASN A 48 27.83 -1.00 -20.91
N ILE A 49 28.95 -1.69 -20.60
CA ILE A 49 30.12 -1.29 -19.79
C ILE A 49 29.94 -1.61 -18.28
N GLY A 50 30.56 -2.64 -17.67
CA GLY A 50 31.91 -3.18 -17.84
C GLY A 50 32.82 -2.61 -16.75
N GLY A 51 33.09 -3.34 -15.67
CA GLY A 51 34.02 -2.86 -14.63
C GLY A 51 34.01 -3.63 -13.32
N ASN A 52 34.89 -4.61 -13.24
CA ASN A 52 35.33 -5.33 -12.04
C ASN A 52 35.97 -4.36 -11.02
N VAL A 53 35.47 -4.28 -9.79
CA VAL A 53 36.23 -3.73 -8.65
C VAL A 53 35.91 -4.54 -7.40
N GLU A 54 36.79 -5.49 -7.11
CA GLU A 54 37.01 -6.04 -5.77
C GLU A 54 37.64 -4.92 -4.90
N GLY A 55 37.11 -4.72 -3.69
CA GLY A 55 37.62 -3.73 -2.75
C GLY A 55 37.33 -4.17 -1.32
N ASP A 56 38.27 -4.94 -0.77
CA ASP A 56 38.42 -5.29 0.63
C ASP A 56 39.13 -4.17 1.41
N GLY A 57 38.62 -3.81 2.59
CA GLY A 57 39.25 -2.81 3.47
C GLY A 57 38.27 -2.38 4.56
N SER A 58 38.19 -3.03 5.72
CA SER A 58 39.14 -3.04 6.85
C SER A 58 39.10 -1.75 7.69
N LEU A 59 39.11 -1.97 9.02
CA LEU A 59 39.39 -1.05 10.14
C LEU A 59 38.21 -0.13 10.55
N GLY A 60 37.67 -0.17 11.77
CA GLY A 60 38.32 -0.30 13.07
C GLY A 60 38.41 1.10 13.70
N GLY A 61 37.56 1.40 14.68
CA GLY A 61 37.54 2.72 15.32
C GLY A 61 36.66 2.75 16.57
N ASP A 62 37.23 2.35 17.70
CA ASP A 62 36.70 2.60 19.04
C ASP A 62 36.89 4.08 19.39
N GLY A 63 35.80 4.79 19.67
CA GLY A 63 35.81 6.21 20.02
C GLY A 63 34.91 6.50 21.20
N ASP A 64 35.41 6.27 22.41
CA ASP A 64 34.81 6.74 23.66
C ASP A 64 35.05 8.26 23.81
N GLY A 65 34.04 9.06 23.49
CA GLY A 65 34.05 10.51 23.63
C GLY A 65 32.84 11.00 24.40
N GLY A 66 32.98 11.10 25.73
CA GLY A 66 31.98 11.71 26.60
C GLY A 66 31.84 13.21 26.34
N SER A 67 30.60 13.70 26.36
CA SER A 67 30.29 15.13 26.43
C SER A 67 29.03 15.35 27.26
N ASP A 68 29.23 15.65 28.54
CA ASP A 68 28.25 16.25 29.42
C ASP A 68 28.20 17.77 29.14
N GLY A 69 27.17 18.23 28.43
CA GLY A 69 26.84 19.64 28.24
C GLY A 69 25.35 19.74 27.94
N ASP A 70 24.51 20.01 28.93
CA ASP A 70 24.17 21.32 29.50
C ASP A 70 23.41 22.24 28.52
N THR A 71 22.11 22.33 28.80
CA THR A 71 21.10 23.35 28.50
C THR A 71 21.20 24.20 27.22
N THR A 72 20.20 24.04 26.35
CA THR A 72 19.39 25.18 25.87
C THR A 72 17.98 24.71 25.54
N ASP A 73 17.06 25.05 26.44
CA ASP A 73 15.62 25.12 26.20
C ASP A 73 15.37 26.20 25.14
N SER A 74 15.17 25.76 23.89
CA SER A 74 14.70 26.61 22.80
C SER A 74 13.24 26.28 22.57
N THR A 75 12.39 27.03 23.26
CA THR A 75 10.96 27.14 22.98
C THR A 75 10.79 27.71 21.56
N SER A 76 10.77 26.82 20.56
CA SER A 76 10.53 27.15 19.16
C SER A 76 9.02 27.23 18.93
N THR A 77 8.48 28.44 19.04
CA THR A 77 7.10 28.76 18.63
C THR A 77 7.08 29.03 17.11
N THR A 78 7.08 27.97 16.32
CA THR A 78 6.72 28.02 14.89
C THR A 78 5.72 26.91 14.62
N GLU A 79 4.51 27.11 15.12
CA GLU A 79 3.36 26.27 14.76
C GLU A 79 2.77 26.78 13.43
N ASP A 80 3.56 26.66 12.35
CA ASP A 80 2.96 26.40 11.04
C ASP A 80 2.58 24.92 11.05
N VAL A 81 1.53 24.60 11.81
CA VAL A 81 0.89 23.29 11.75
C VAL A 81 0.14 23.28 10.43
N GLU A 82 0.84 22.94 9.35
CA GLU A 82 0.23 22.30 8.20
C GLU A 82 -0.51 21.10 8.78
N GLY A 83 -1.85 21.23 8.89
CA GLY A 83 -2.67 20.31 9.66
C GLY A 83 -2.53 18.91 9.10
N ASP A 84 -2.15 17.96 9.96
CA ASP A 84 -2.23 16.55 9.61
C ASP A 84 -3.64 16.25 9.12
N PRO A 85 -3.78 15.55 7.97
CA PRO A 85 -5.09 15.29 7.40
C PRO A 85 -5.93 14.51 8.41
N THR A 86 -7.19 14.93 8.60
CA THR A 86 -8.07 14.29 9.58
C THR A 86 -9.01 13.29 8.95
N TYR A 87 -9.31 13.49 7.66
CA TYR A 87 -10.21 12.67 6.88
C TYR A 87 -9.74 12.60 5.44
N GLY A 88 -10.04 11.49 4.77
CA GLY A 88 -9.75 11.33 3.35
C GLY A 88 -10.91 10.70 2.60
N SER A 89 -11.10 11.12 1.36
CA SER A 89 -12.08 10.52 0.43
C SER A 89 -11.53 10.41 -0.98
N GLY A 90 -11.99 9.43 -1.76
CA GLY A 90 -11.51 9.25 -3.12
C GLY A 90 -12.01 7.96 -3.78
N LEU A 91 -11.16 7.37 -4.63
CA LEU A 91 -11.50 6.18 -5.42
C LEU A 91 -10.40 5.14 -5.32
N HIS A 92 -10.79 3.88 -5.25
CA HIS A 92 -9.92 2.72 -5.43
C HIS A 92 -10.47 1.85 -6.56
N SER A 93 -9.61 1.34 -7.43
CA SER A 93 -10.02 0.46 -8.52
C SER A 93 -9.09 -0.74 -8.70
N VAL A 94 -9.67 -1.83 -9.20
CA VAL A 94 -8.99 -3.07 -9.56
C VAL A 94 -9.39 -3.45 -10.98
N ILE A 95 -8.39 -3.57 -11.85
CA ILE A 95 -8.53 -3.95 -13.25
C ILE A 95 -8.01 -5.38 -13.41
N ILE A 96 -8.85 -6.31 -13.86
CA ILE A 96 -8.47 -7.71 -14.07
C ILE A 96 -8.13 -7.88 -15.55
N GLN A 97 -6.87 -8.10 -15.92
CA GLN A 97 -6.38 -8.35 -17.30
C GLN A 97 -7.12 -7.62 -18.46
N SER A 98 -7.54 -6.37 -18.25
CA SER A 98 -8.36 -5.60 -19.21
C SER A 98 -9.71 -6.26 -19.58
N THR A 99 -10.19 -7.22 -18.79
CA THR A 99 -11.48 -7.90 -18.98
C THR A 99 -12.60 -7.18 -18.26
N CYS A 100 -12.37 -6.71 -17.03
CA CYS A 100 -13.35 -5.93 -16.29
C CYS A 100 -12.69 -5.10 -15.17
N VAL A 101 -13.42 -4.07 -14.71
CA VAL A 101 -13.01 -3.15 -13.64
C VAL A 101 -13.98 -3.24 -12.47
N PHE A 102 -13.45 -3.33 -11.25
CA PHE A 102 -14.17 -3.03 -10.02
C PHE A 102 -13.68 -1.70 -9.47
N ALA A 103 -14.59 -0.84 -9.05
CA ALA A 103 -14.29 0.45 -8.46
C ALA A 103 -15.07 0.64 -7.17
N TRP A 104 -14.45 1.33 -6.21
CA TRP A 104 -15.04 1.68 -4.93
C TRP A 104 -14.81 3.15 -4.63
N ASP A 105 -15.86 3.79 -4.12
CA ASP A 105 -15.71 5.06 -3.42
C ASP A 105 -15.10 4.73 -2.05
N LEU A 106 -13.98 5.36 -1.70
CA LEU A 106 -13.35 5.20 -0.40
C LEU A 106 -13.51 6.47 0.43
N GLU A 107 -13.79 6.31 1.72
CA GLU A 107 -13.85 7.41 2.68
C GLU A 107 -13.43 6.90 4.06
N GLY A 108 -12.71 7.71 4.85
CA GLY A 108 -12.28 7.27 6.18
C GLY A 108 -11.48 8.31 6.97
N PRO A 109 -11.52 8.25 8.31
CA PRO A 109 -10.66 9.08 9.15
C PRO A 109 -9.19 8.68 9.02
N ALA A 110 -8.30 9.65 9.26
CA ALA A 110 -6.90 9.34 9.48
C ALA A 110 -6.74 8.45 10.72
N THR A 111 -5.76 7.55 10.67
CA THR A 111 -5.45 6.61 11.75
C THR A 111 -3.95 6.57 12.00
N ASP A 112 -3.56 6.15 13.21
CA ASP A 112 -2.16 6.10 13.61
C ASP A 112 -1.41 4.98 12.87
N CYS A 113 -0.25 5.32 12.32
CA CYS A 113 0.71 4.35 11.79
C CYS A 113 2.13 4.88 11.99
N SER A 114 2.95 4.16 12.75
CA SER A 114 4.27 4.63 13.19
C SER A 114 5.31 4.80 12.06
N ASP A 115 5.13 4.05 10.98
CA ASP A 115 6.03 3.94 9.83
C ASP A 115 5.39 4.44 8.53
N CYS A 116 4.19 5.01 8.59
CA CYS A 116 3.51 5.57 7.44
C CYS A 116 3.73 7.07 7.32
N THR A 117 3.76 7.56 6.09
CA THR A 117 3.57 8.98 5.77
C THR A 117 2.12 9.39 6.04
N TYR A 118 1.16 8.59 5.60
CA TYR A 118 -0.26 8.76 5.90
C TYR A 118 -0.93 7.39 6.09
N ALA A 119 -1.95 7.32 6.93
CA ALA A 119 -2.80 6.14 7.06
C ALA A 119 -4.25 6.54 7.33
N PHE A 120 -5.18 5.79 6.75
CA PHE A 120 -6.62 6.02 6.88
C PHE A 120 -7.34 4.70 7.15
N ASP A 121 -8.27 4.70 8.10
CA ASP A 121 -9.20 3.59 8.32
C ASP A 121 -10.40 3.78 7.38
N VAL A 122 -10.35 3.19 6.19
CA VAL A 122 -11.27 3.48 5.09
C VAL A 122 -12.39 2.46 4.98
N ASP A 123 -13.59 2.96 4.72
CA ASP A 123 -14.72 2.21 4.20
C ASP A 123 -14.74 2.34 2.67
N LEU A 124 -14.73 1.21 1.97
CA LEU A 124 -14.81 1.11 0.52
C LEU A 124 -16.20 0.63 0.12
N ARG A 125 -16.97 1.53 -0.51
CA ARG A 125 -18.31 1.25 -1.01
C ARG A 125 -18.27 0.96 -2.50
N PHE A 126 -18.81 -0.18 -2.90
CA PHE A 126 -18.79 -0.64 -4.28
C PHE A 126 -19.54 0.34 -5.18
N ASN A 127 -18.81 0.90 -6.15
CA ASN A 127 -19.35 1.86 -7.10
C ASN A 127 -19.75 1.13 -8.39
N SER A 128 -21.01 0.68 -8.43
CA SER A 128 -21.57 -0.01 -9.60
C SER A 128 -21.67 0.85 -10.86
N SER A 129 -21.53 2.18 -10.75
CA SER A 129 -21.56 3.09 -11.91
C SER A 129 -20.22 3.23 -12.62
N LEU A 130 -19.13 2.91 -11.92
CA LEU A 130 -17.76 2.91 -12.44
C LEU A 130 -17.21 1.49 -12.66
N SER A 131 -18.01 0.48 -12.33
CA SER A 131 -17.62 -0.93 -12.41
C SER A 131 -18.31 -1.63 -13.56
N ASP A 132 -17.54 -2.43 -14.30
CA ASP A 132 -18.05 -3.25 -15.41
C ASP A 132 -18.26 -4.71 -15.00
N CYS A 133 -17.64 -5.15 -13.89
CA CYS A 133 -17.85 -6.47 -13.32
C CYS A 133 -19.07 -6.48 -12.39
N SER A 134 -19.81 -7.60 -12.36
CA SER A 134 -20.75 -7.88 -11.27
C SER A 134 -20.05 -8.55 -10.09
N GLY A 135 -20.67 -8.50 -8.91
CA GLY A 135 -20.18 -9.20 -7.72
C GLY A 135 -19.20 -8.41 -6.84
N GLY A 136 -19.05 -7.11 -7.09
CA GLY A 136 -18.37 -6.22 -6.15
C GLY A 136 -19.14 -6.13 -4.83
N ILE A 137 -18.39 -6.09 -3.72
CA ILE A 137 -18.92 -5.99 -2.36
C ILE A 137 -18.24 -4.85 -1.64
N ASP A 138 -18.94 -4.28 -0.66
CA ASP A 138 -18.36 -3.29 0.24
C ASP A 138 -17.38 -3.98 1.21
N PHE A 139 -16.31 -3.28 1.57
CA PHE A 139 -15.36 -3.74 2.57
C PHE A 139 -14.66 -2.56 3.24
N SER A 140 -13.94 -2.82 4.33
CA SER A 140 -13.18 -1.79 5.05
C SER A 140 -11.76 -2.28 5.32
N GLY A 141 -10.83 -1.36 5.51
CA GLY A 141 -9.44 -1.68 5.82
C GLY A 141 -8.58 -0.44 6.02
N VAL A 142 -7.34 -0.66 6.45
CA VAL A 142 -6.37 0.43 6.59
C VAL A 142 -5.70 0.66 5.24
N LEU A 143 -5.85 1.88 4.70
CA LEU A 143 -5.08 2.37 3.58
C LEU A 143 -3.85 3.10 4.13
N ALA A 144 -2.67 2.49 3.96
CA ALA A 144 -1.40 2.96 4.49
C ALA A 144 -0.44 3.35 3.36
N PHE A 145 0.25 4.47 3.53
CA PHE A 145 1.25 4.97 2.60
C PHE A 145 2.61 4.99 3.29
N ARG A 146 3.54 4.13 2.87
CA ARG A 146 4.89 4.01 3.46
C ARG A 146 5.93 3.78 2.37
N ASP A 147 7.10 4.39 2.53
CA ASP A 147 8.22 4.27 1.59
C ASP A 147 7.86 4.51 0.11
N GLY A 148 6.95 5.45 -0.15
CA GLY A 148 6.50 5.77 -1.51
C GLY A 148 5.53 4.75 -2.12
N SER A 149 5.03 3.79 -1.35
CA SER A 149 4.07 2.76 -1.79
C SER A 149 2.75 2.86 -1.02
N ALA A 150 1.67 2.39 -1.64
CA ALA A 150 0.33 2.28 -1.05
C ALA A 150 0.01 0.83 -0.72
N TYR A 151 -0.59 0.62 0.45
CA TYR A 151 -1.01 -0.68 0.98
C TYR A 151 -2.45 -0.59 1.45
N LEU A 152 -3.30 -1.57 1.10
CA LEU A 152 -4.66 -1.68 1.60
C LEU A 152 -4.81 -2.99 2.35
N ALA A 153 -5.11 -2.91 3.65
CA ALA A 153 -5.13 -4.08 4.54
C ALA A 153 -3.84 -4.92 4.47
N ASP A 154 -2.69 -4.24 4.49
CA ASP A 154 -1.33 -4.78 4.33
C ASP A 154 -0.96 -5.33 2.93
N ASP A 155 -1.90 -5.39 1.98
CA ASP A 155 -1.62 -5.79 0.60
C ASP A 155 -1.11 -4.61 -0.23
N TYR A 156 -0.03 -4.80 -0.99
CA TYR A 156 0.50 -3.77 -1.89
C TYR A 156 -0.50 -3.46 -3.02
N VAL A 157 -0.87 -2.19 -3.16
CA VAL A 157 -1.81 -1.72 -4.19
C VAL A 157 -1.22 -0.68 -5.15
N GLY A 158 0.07 -0.37 -5.05
CA GLY A 158 0.76 0.44 -6.05
C GLY A 158 1.83 1.38 -5.49
N GLN A 159 2.53 2.03 -6.41
CA GLN A 159 3.42 3.15 -6.10
C GLN A 159 2.60 4.41 -5.87
N ALA A 160 2.92 5.15 -4.81
CA ALA A 160 2.23 6.35 -4.41
C ALA A 160 2.94 7.62 -4.91
N SER A 161 2.16 8.64 -5.23
CA SER A 161 2.61 9.99 -5.61
C SER A 161 1.85 11.01 -4.78
N TYR A 162 2.58 11.95 -4.19
CA TYR A 162 2.06 12.86 -3.16
C TYR A 162 1.96 14.29 -3.68
N SER A 163 0.91 14.98 -3.26
CA SER A 163 0.73 16.42 -3.38
C SER A 163 0.26 16.99 -2.03
N SER A 164 0.07 18.31 -1.94
CA SER A 164 -0.36 18.96 -0.69
C SER A 164 -1.77 18.56 -0.22
N SER A 165 -2.62 18.03 -1.10
CA SER A 165 -4.02 17.73 -0.78
C SER A 165 -4.50 16.40 -1.33
N GLU A 166 -3.63 15.61 -1.93
CA GLU A 166 -4.01 14.37 -2.61
C GLU A 166 -2.82 13.41 -2.66
N VAL A 167 -3.11 12.12 -2.48
CA VAL A 167 -2.21 11.03 -2.82
C VAL A 167 -2.86 10.16 -3.89
N ARG A 168 -2.10 9.88 -4.96
CA ARG A 168 -2.48 8.95 -6.03
C ARG A 168 -1.62 7.70 -5.94
N TRP A 169 -2.17 6.55 -6.33
CA TRP A 169 -1.38 5.33 -6.46
C TRP A 169 -1.75 4.54 -7.71
N ALA A 170 -0.79 3.78 -8.23
CA ALA A 170 -1.04 2.78 -9.27
C ALA A 170 0.05 1.71 -9.29
N THR A 171 -0.28 0.51 -9.75
CA THR A 171 0.74 -0.51 -10.07
C THR A 171 1.41 -0.23 -11.41
N ALA A 172 2.68 -0.62 -11.54
CA ALA A 172 3.40 -0.60 -12.81
C ALA A 172 2.95 -1.79 -13.68
N GLY A 173 1.79 -1.67 -14.31
CA GLY A 173 1.16 -2.77 -15.06
C GLY A 173 0.44 -3.76 -14.14
N TYR A 174 0.32 -5.00 -14.63
CA TYR A 174 -0.36 -6.06 -13.90
C TYR A 174 0.57 -6.83 -12.96
N ILE A 175 0.13 -7.06 -11.73
CA ILE A 175 0.81 -7.89 -10.73
C ILE A 175 0.02 -9.18 -10.49
N SER A 176 0.72 -10.25 -10.12
CA SER A 176 0.07 -11.50 -9.71
C SER A 176 -0.63 -11.31 -8.37
N GLY A 177 -1.90 -11.69 -8.29
CA GLY A 177 -2.69 -11.61 -7.06
C GLY A 177 -3.33 -12.95 -6.68
N ALA A 178 -4.24 -12.90 -5.71
CA ALA A 178 -4.99 -14.06 -5.25
C ALA A 178 -5.72 -14.77 -6.41
N GLY A 179 -5.86 -16.08 -6.32
CA GLY A 179 -6.54 -16.89 -7.36
C GLY A 179 -5.77 -17.07 -8.67
N GLY A 180 -4.49 -16.67 -8.72
CA GLY A 180 -3.63 -16.83 -9.90
C GLY A 180 -3.94 -15.86 -11.04
N GLY A 181 -4.76 -14.84 -10.77
CA GLY A 181 -5.06 -13.76 -11.70
C GLY A 181 -3.96 -12.70 -11.78
N PHE A 182 -4.12 -11.78 -12.73
CA PHE A 182 -3.26 -10.63 -12.92
C PHE A 182 -4.10 -9.36 -12.80
N TYR A 183 -3.68 -8.48 -11.88
CA TYR A 183 -4.46 -7.34 -11.42
C TYR A 183 -3.63 -6.07 -11.58
N ALA A 184 -4.25 -5.00 -12.07
CA ALA A 184 -3.69 -3.66 -11.96
C ALA A 184 -4.57 -2.88 -10.98
N TYR A 185 -3.93 -2.11 -10.11
CA TYR A 185 -4.62 -1.30 -9.11
C TYR A 185 -4.34 0.16 -9.43
N ASP A 186 -5.33 1.01 -9.23
CA ASP A 186 -5.15 2.46 -9.20
C ASP A 186 -6.11 3.11 -8.21
N GLY A 187 -5.83 4.37 -7.90
CA GLY A 187 -6.72 5.15 -7.07
C GLY A 187 -6.13 6.48 -6.64
N TYR A 188 -6.92 7.20 -5.88
CA TYR A 188 -6.51 8.44 -5.25
C TYR A 188 -7.32 8.68 -3.96
N ILE A 189 -6.75 9.47 -3.06
CA ILE A 189 -7.41 9.99 -1.87
C ILE A 189 -7.08 11.48 -1.75
N VAL A 190 -8.11 12.30 -1.53
CA VAL A 190 -8.03 13.74 -1.27
C VAL A 190 -8.22 13.96 0.22
N PHE A 191 -7.42 14.85 0.79
CA PHE A 191 -7.42 15.15 2.22
C PHE A 191 -8.27 16.39 2.55
N GLU A 192 -8.92 16.34 3.72
CA GLU A 192 -9.60 17.48 4.35
C GLU A 192 -9.05 17.77 5.76
#